data_AF-A0A0C3G888-F1
#
_entry.id   AF-A0A0C3G888-F1
#
_cell.length_a   1.000
_cell.length_b   1.000
_cell.length_c   1.000
_cell.angle_alpha   90.00
_cell.angle_beta   90.00
_cell.angle_gamma   90.00
#
_symmetry.space_group_name_H-M   'P 1'
#
loop_
_entity.id
_entity.type
_entity.pdbx_description
1 polymer ?
#
loop_
_entity_poly.entity_id
_entity_poly.type
_entity_poly.pdbx_seq_one_letter_code
_entity_poly.pdbx_strand_id
1 'polypeptide(L)'
;MNLAGIFSPEGTATYLRTLPAIRERCARVFSLAEEGKLEFFEYHPEKEADVATFCTEIIQRDFGTNFSSIPPHGRWRHLDAGRSRVEPLIAKWKASSNPPDVNEICKRLIDLFLVSVLLDAGAGSKWTYQEHESGQKFSRSEGLGVASVQMFTEGLFSGHSEQPYRVDR
;
A
#
# COMPACT_ATOMS: atom_id res chain seq x y z
N MET A 1 -15.97 -11.85 24.12
CA MET A 1 -17.29 -12.30 23.62
C MET A 1 -17.17 -13.21 22.41
N ASN A 2 -17.73 -14.41 22.46
CA ASN A 2 -17.87 -15.30 21.30
C ASN A 2 -19.09 -14.85 20.48
N LEU A 3 -18.87 -14.36 19.26
CA LEU A 3 -19.96 -13.85 18.42
C LEU A 3 -20.78 -14.96 17.76
N ALA A 4 -20.20 -16.16 17.60
CA ALA A 4 -20.77 -17.26 16.84
C ALA A 4 -22.04 -17.87 17.47
N GLY A 5 -22.37 -17.50 18.71
CA GLY A 5 -23.59 -17.93 19.41
C GLY A 5 -24.56 -16.80 19.77
N ILE A 6 -24.29 -15.56 19.36
CA ILE A 6 -25.05 -14.37 19.82
C ILE A 6 -25.72 -13.63 18.64
N PHE A 7 -25.11 -13.65 17.45
CA PHE A 7 -25.63 -12.94 16.28
C PHE A 7 -25.85 -13.90 15.10
N SER A 8 -26.77 -13.54 14.20
CA SER A 8 -26.82 -14.15 12.86
C SER A 8 -25.51 -13.88 12.09
N PRO A 9 -25.24 -14.58 10.98
CA PRO A 9 -24.10 -14.27 10.12
C PRO A 9 -24.05 -12.80 9.68
N GLU A 10 -25.19 -12.22 9.32
CA GLU A 10 -25.31 -10.81 8.90
C GLU A 10 -25.07 -9.85 10.07
N GLY A 11 -25.60 -10.18 11.26
CA GLY A 11 -25.34 -9.41 12.48
C GLY A 11 -23.86 -9.45 12.88
N THR A 12 -23.22 -10.60 12.73
CA THR A 12 -21.78 -10.78 12.96
C THR A 12 -20.97 -9.93 11.97
N ALA A 13 -21.28 -10.01 10.67
CA ALA A 13 -20.60 -9.21 9.66
C ALA A 13 -20.79 -7.70 9.88
N THR A 14 -21.98 -7.27 10.30
CA THR A 14 -22.28 -5.88 10.62
C THR A 14 -21.42 -5.39 11.78
N TYR A 15 -21.39 -6.14 12.89
CA TYR A 15 -20.57 -5.79 14.04
C TYR A 15 -19.07 -5.79 13.70
N LEU A 16 -18.57 -6.81 12.99
CA LEU A 16 -17.14 -6.93 12.66
C LEU A 16 -16.62 -5.80 11.75
N ARG A 17 -17.51 -5.09 11.04
CA ARG A 17 -17.15 -3.90 10.23
C ARG A 17 -17.09 -2.61 11.03
N THR A 18 -17.33 -2.64 12.35
CA THR A 18 -17.32 -1.45 13.21
C THR A 18 -15.94 -1.18 13.82
N LEU A 19 -15.62 0.10 14.09
CA LEU A 19 -14.39 0.48 14.79
C LEU A 19 -14.28 -0.11 16.22
N PRO A 20 -15.35 -0.17 17.03
CA PRO A 20 -15.29 -0.83 18.34
C PRO A 20 -14.91 -2.30 18.24
N ALA A 21 -15.41 -3.03 17.24
CA ALA A 21 -15.04 -4.43 17.04
C ALA A 21 -13.54 -4.59 16.78
N ILE A 22 -12.93 -3.71 15.99
CA ILE A 22 -11.47 -3.71 15.76
C ILE A 22 -10.73 -3.53 17.09
N ARG A 23 -11.09 -2.51 17.88
CA ARG A 23 -10.43 -2.25 19.18
C ARG A 23 -10.56 -3.42 20.14
N GLU A 24 -11.77 -3.96 20.29
CA GLU A 24 -12.03 -5.10 21.16
C GLU A 24 -11.21 -6.33 20.75
N ARG A 25 -11.10 -6.60 19.45
CA ARG A 25 -10.36 -7.76 18.95
C ARG A 25 -8.85 -7.61 19.08
N CYS A 26 -8.31 -6.44 18.76
CA CYS A 26 -6.90 -6.14 18.98
C CYS A 26 -6.52 -6.21 20.46
N ALA A 27 -7.38 -5.70 21.36
CA ALA A 27 -7.13 -5.76 22.81
C ALA A 27 -6.99 -7.20 23.32
N ARG A 28 -7.74 -8.16 22.77
CA ARG A 28 -7.60 -9.58 23.15
C ARG A 28 -6.22 -10.14 22.75
N VAL A 29 -5.72 -9.78 21.57
CA VAL A 29 -4.38 -10.18 21.13
C VAL A 29 -3.32 -9.54 22.03
N PHE A 30 -3.52 -8.28 22.39
CA PHE A 30 -2.62 -7.56 23.31
C PHE A 30 -2.59 -8.19 24.70
N SER A 31 -3.74 -8.56 25.30
CA SER A 31 -3.76 -9.26 26.59
C SER A 31 -3.05 -10.62 26.53
N LEU A 32 -3.19 -11.36 25.42
CA LEU A 32 -2.39 -12.59 25.22
C LEU A 32 -0.88 -12.30 25.13
N ALA A 33 -0.50 -11.14 24.58
CA ALA A 33 0.88 -10.68 24.54
C ALA A 33 1.42 -10.39 25.95
N GLU A 34 0.65 -9.66 26.77
CA GLU A 34 0.96 -9.38 28.18
C GLU A 34 1.11 -10.65 29.01
N GLU A 35 0.35 -11.69 28.69
CA GLU A 35 0.41 -13.00 29.36
C GLU A 35 1.51 -13.94 28.80
N GLY A 36 2.29 -13.52 27.80
CA GLY A 36 3.32 -14.35 27.17
C GLY A 36 2.77 -15.56 26.40
N LYS A 37 1.54 -15.45 25.89
CA LYS A 37 0.79 -16.55 25.23
C LYS A 37 0.81 -16.49 23.70
N LEU A 38 1.59 -15.59 23.11
CA LEU A 38 1.77 -15.52 21.67
C LEU A 38 2.76 -16.60 21.20
N GLU A 39 2.54 -17.13 19.99
CA GLU A 39 3.35 -18.24 19.44
C GLU A 39 4.67 -17.75 18.81
N PHE A 40 4.66 -16.59 18.16
CA PHE A 40 5.77 -16.11 17.33
C PHE A 40 6.38 -14.79 17.80
N PHE A 41 5.82 -14.16 18.84
CA PHE A 41 6.22 -12.85 19.31
C PHE A 41 6.31 -12.82 20.83
N GLU A 42 7.31 -12.16 21.36
CA GLU A 42 7.43 -11.83 22.78
C GLU A 42 7.14 -10.34 22.96
N TYR A 43 6.34 -10.01 23.96
CA TYR A 43 6.01 -8.62 24.26
C TYR A 43 6.82 -8.12 25.45
N HIS A 44 7.55 -7.03 25.21
CA HIS A 44 8.44 -6.38 26.16
C HIS A 44 7.91 -4.98 26.48
N PRO A 45 7.02 -4.82 27.48
CA PRO A 45 6.45 -3.51 27.83
C PRO A 45 7.52 -2.50 28.24
N GLU A 46 8.62 -2.97 28.83
CA GLU A 46 9.77 -2.15 29.20
C GLU A 46 10.52 -1.53 28.01
N LYS A 47 10.26 -2.01 26.79
CA LYS A 47 10.88 -1.53 25.55
C LYS A 47 10.02 -0.58 24.73
N GLU A 48 8.78 -0.31 25.14
CA GLU A 48 7.89 0.58 24.37
C GLU A 48 8.45 1.99 24.24
N ALA A 49 9.02 2.53 25.32
CA ALA A 49 9.66 3.85 25.30
C ALA A 49 10.90 3.88 24.38
N ASP A 50 11.69 2.81 24.38
CA ASP A 50 12.87 2.67 23.51
C ASP A 50 12.45 2.66 22.03
N VAL A 51 11.40 1.91 21.68
CA VAL A 51 10.87 1.84 20.31
C VAL A 51 10.29 3.17 19.87
N ALA A 52 9.54 3.86 20.73
CA ALA A 52 9.01 5.19 20.43
C ALA A 52 10.14 6.19 20.16
N THR A 53 11.20 6.18 21.00
CA THR A 53 12.39 7.02 20.83
C THR A 53 13.12 6.71 19.53
N PHE A 54 13.34 5.44 19.22
CA PHE A 54 13.98 5.03 17.98
C PHE A 54 13.22 5.51 16.74
N CYS A 55 11.89 5.35 16.72
CA CYS A 55 11.05 5.83 15.62
C CYS A 55 11.10 7.35 15.48
N THR A 56 11.02 8.10 16.58
CA THR A 56 11.09 9.57 16.53
C THR A 56 12.47 10.07 16.11
N GLU A 57 13.55 9.41 16.53
CA GLU A 57 14.92 9.71 16.10
C GLU A 57 15.10 9.53 14.59
N ILE A 58 14.55 8.45 14.00
CA ILE A 58 14.57 8.25 12.55
C ILE A 58 13.82 9.37 11.83
N ILE A 59 12.61 9.70 12.30
CA ILE A 59 11.80 10.77 11.71
C ILE A 59 12.54 12.12 11.81
N GLN A 60 13.11 12.43 12.97
CA GLN A 60 13.86 13.68 13.21
C GLN A 60 15.14 13.74 12.38
N ARG A 61 15.86 12.61 12.23
CA ARG A 61 17.06 12.52 11.37
C ARG A 61 16.74 12.84 9.92
N ASP A 62 15.65 12.29 9.39
CA ASP A 62 15.31 12.36 7.97
C ASP A 62 14.55 13.64 7.59
N PHE A 63 13.76 14.20 8.51
CA PHE A 63 12.85 15.32 8.22
C PHE A 63 13.06 16.56 9.12
N GLY A 64 13.92 16.46 10.13
CA GLY A 64 14.15 17.55 11.08
C GLY A 64 12.85 18.01 11.72
N THR A 65 12.61 19.32 11.70
CA THR A 65 11.36 19.93 12.18
C THR A 65 10.29 20.08 11.09
N ASN A 66 10.59 19.70 9.84
CA ASN A 66 9.69 19.87 8.70
C ASN A 66 8.83 18.61 8.46
N PHE A 67 7.96 18.28 9.41
CA PHE A 67 7.10 17.10 9.29
C PHE A 67 6.11 17.17 8.11
N SER A 68 5.82 18.37 7.58
CA SER A 68 4.99 18.55 6.38
C SER A 68 5.64 18.01 5.10
N SER A 69 6.97 17.79 5.12
CA SER A 69 7.71 17.18 4.02
C SER A 69 7.71 15.66 4.04
N ILE A 70 7.19 15.02 5.11
CA ILE A 70 7.05 13.57 5.17
C ILE A 70 6.10 13.13 4.05
N PRO A 71 6.58 12.33 3.08
CA PRO A 71 5.73 11.90 1.98
C PRO A 71 4.61 11.01 2.53
N PRO A 72 3.37 11.15 2.05
CA PRO A 72 2.28 10.30 2.48
C PRO A 72 2.64 8.83 2.27
N HIS A 73 2.39 8.01 3.28
CA HIS A 73 2.53 6.57 3.13
C HIS A 73 1.39 6.03 2.27
N GLY A 74 1.73 5.18 1.30
CA GLY A 74 0.75 4.56 0.44
C GLY A 74 1.38 3.94 -0.79
N ARG A 75 0.53 3.38 -1.67
CA ARG A 75 0.95 2.66 -2.87
C ARG A 75 1.85 3.50 -3.78
N TRP A 76 1.66 4.82 -3.79
CA TRP A 76 2.48 5.77 -4.55
C TRP A 76 3.98 5.55 -4.34
N ARG A 77 4.41 5.35 -3.09
CA ARG A 77 5.83 5.15 -2.78
C ARG A 77 6.40 3.85 -3.34
N HIS A 78 5.58 2.80 -3.49
CA HIS A 78 6.00 1.56 -4.14
C HIS A 78 6.12 1.72 -5.66
N LEU A 79 5.23 2.50 -6.29
CA LEU A 79 5.32 2.82 -7.72
C LEU A 79 6.61 3.61 -8.02
N ASP A 80 6.99 4.52 -7.12
CA ASP A 80 8.18 5.36 -7.25
C ASP A 80 9.44 4.76 -6.57
N ALA A 81 9.47 3.44 -6.34
CA ALA A 81 10.62 2.79 -5.71
C ALA A 81 11.90 3.00 -6.53
N GLY A 82 12.93 3.59 -5.92
CA GLY A 82 14.21 3.89 -6.56
C GLY A 82 14.23 5.12 -7.48
N ARG A 83 13.10 5.53 -8.08
CA ARG A 83 12.96 6.74 -8.92
C ARG A 83 11.50 7.14 -9.09
N SER A 84 11.24 8.42 -9.34
CA SER A 84 9.90 8.91 -9.69
C SER A 84 9.43 8.32 -11.03
N ARG A 85 8.20 7.80 -11.06
CA ARG A 85 7.52 7.25 -12.24
C ARG A 85 6.15 7.86 -12.45
N VAL A 86 5.40 8.12 -11.38
CA VAL A 86 4.02 8.62 -11.50
C VAL A 86 3.98 10.07 -11.99
N GLU A 87 4.82 10.96 -11.46
CA GLU A 87 4.86 12.36 -11.91
C GLU A 87 5.29 12.51 -13.37
N PRO A 88 6.38 11.84 -13.86
CA PRO A 88 6.72 11.82 -15.27
C PRO A 88 5.61 11.27 -16.16
N LEU A 89 4.88 10.25 -15.68
CA LEU A 89 3.76 9.67 -16.43
C LEU A 89 2.60 10.66 -16.58
N ILE A 90 2.26 11.39 -15.52
CA ILE A 90 1.26 12.48 -15.58
C ILE A 90 1.72 13.58 -16.56
N ALA A 91 2.99 13.98 -16.49
CA ALA A 91 3.55 14.99 -17.39
C ALA A 91 3.47 14.53 -18.86
N LYS A 92 3.76 13.26 -19.14
CA LYS A 92 3.62 12.65 -20.47
C LYS A 92 2.18 12.72 -20.98
N TRP A 93 1.18 12.45 -20.15
CA TRP A 93 -0.23 12.57 -20.56
C TRP A 93 -0.61 14.02 -20.89
N LYS A 94 -0.20 14.97 -20.05
CA LYS A 94 -0.47 16.40 -20.25
C LYS A 94 0.19 16.98 -21.51
N ALA A 95 1.32 16.40 -21.94
CA ALA A 95 2.03 16.80 -23.15
C ALA A 95 1.54 16.12 -24.44
N SER A 96 0.53 15.24 -24.36
CA SER A 96 -0.02 14.56 -25.55
C SER A 96 -0.77 15.50 -26.49
N SER A 97 -1.03 15.08 -27.73
CA SER A 97 -1.76 15.88 -28.73
C SER A 97 -3.20 16.21 -28.33
N ASN A 98 -3.82 15.35 -27.51
CA ASN A 98 -5.13 15.56 -26.91
C ASN A 98 -5.06 15.27 -25.40
N PRO A 99 -4.58 16.23 -24.59
CA PRO A 99 -4.38 16.03 -23.17
C PRO A 99 -5.69 15.68 -22.44
N PRO A 100 -5.69 14.67 -21.55
CA PRO A 100 -6.84 14.42 -20.68
C PRO A 100 -7.04 15.59 -19.71
N ASP A 101 -8.29 15.82 -19.33
CA ASP A 101 -8.61 16.75 -18.25
C ASP A 101 -8.16 16.21 -16.87
N VAL A 102 -8.30 17.04 -15.83
CA VAL A 102 -7.88 16.67 -14.47
C VAL A 102 -8.65 15.46 -13.93
N ASN A 103 -9.93 15.31 -14.30
CA ASN A 103 -10.75 14.19 -13.83
C ASN A 103 -10.29 12.88 -14.46
N GLU A 104 -9.96 12.90 -15.74
CA GLU A 104 -9.46 11.74 -16.46
C GLU A 104 -8.05 11.36 -15.97
N ILE A 105 -7.16 12.33 -15.72
CA ILE A 105 -5.87 12.05 -15.06
C ILE A 105 -6.10 11.36 -13.70
N CYS A 106 -7.04 11.86 -12.89
CA CYS A 106 -7.38 11.27 -11.60
C CYS A 106 -7.87 9.82 -11.76
N LYS A 107 -8.76 9.53 -12.72
CA LYS A 107 -9.24 8.17 -13.00
C LYS A 107 -8.10 7.23 -13.37
N ARG A 108 -7.20 7.64 -14.28
CA ARG A 108 -6.04 6.83 -14.67
C ARG A 108 -5.13 6.50 -13.49
N LEU A 109 -4.93 7.45 -12.59
CA LEU A 109 -4.18 7.21 -11.35
C LEU A 109 -4.92 6.25 -10.43
N ILE A 110 -6.24 6.40 -10.26
CA ILE A 110 -7.06 5.48 -9.46
C ILE A 110 -6.96 4.06 -10.04
N ASP A 111 -7.06 3.89 -11.35
CA ASP A 111 -6.94 2.60 -12.04
C ASP A 111 -5.57 1.95 -11.78
N LEU A 112 -4.48 2.70 -11.99
CA LEU A 112 -3.12 2.24 -11.70
C LEU A 112 -2.96 1.83 -10.22
N PHE A 113 -3.46 2.64 -9.30
CA PHE A 113 -3.33 2.39 -7.86
C PHE A 113 -4.14 1.18 -7.44
N LEU A 114 -5.38 1.07 -7.91
CA LEU A 114 -6.27 -0.03 -7.60
C LEU A 114 -5.70 -1.35 -8.09
N VAL A 115 -5.32 -1.45 -9.37
CA VAL A 115 -4.77 -2.70 -9.92
C VAL A 115 -3.45 -3.04 -9.21
N SER A 116 -2.62 -2.04 -8.94
CA SER A 116 -1.37 -2.28 -8.23
C SER A 116 -1.62 -2.81 -6.82
N VAL A 117 -2.54 -2.24 -6.05
CA VAL A 117 -2.88 -2.73 -4.70
C VAL A 117 -3.40 -4.17 -4.75
N LEU A 118 -4.26 -4.50 -5.72
CA LEU A 118 -4.80 -5.85 -5.87
C LEU A 118 -3.72 -6.88 -6.23
N LEU A 119 -2.74 -6.50 -7.07
CA LEU A 119 -1.59 -7.34 -7.41
C LEU A 119 -0.59 -7.49 -6.26
N ASP A 120 -0.65 -6.64 -5.23
CA ASP A 120 0.24 -6.74 -4.06
C ASP A 120 -0.02 -7.97 -3.18
N ALA A 121 -1.17 -8.63 -3.39
CA ALA A 121 -1.53 -9.82 -2.67
C ALA A 121 -0.80 -11.05 -3.26
N GLY A 122 0.38 -11.38 -2.70
CA GLY A 122 0.82 -12.77 -2.67
C GLY A 122 1.97 -13.22 -3.60
N ALA A 123 2.86 -12.33 -4.04
CA ALA A 123 4.04 -12.78 -4.80
C ALA A 123 5.11 -13.52 -3.95
N GLY A 124 4.99 -13.51 -2.62
CA GLY A 124 5.93 -14.17 -1.72
C GLY A 124 7.31 -13.49 -1.62
N SER A 125 8.18 -14.01 -0.75
CA SER A 125 9.47 -13.39 -0.43
C SER A 125 10.57 -13.58 -1.47
N LYS A 126 10.39 -14.47 -2.44
CA LYS A 126 11.39 -14.82 -3.45
C LYS A 126 11.18 -14.13 -4.80
N TRP A 127 9.99 -13.58 -5.04
CA TRP A 127 9.68 -12.94 -6.32
C TRP A 127 10.42 -11.62 -6.46
N THR A 128 10.92 -11.36 -7.68
CA THR A 128 11.69 -10.15 -8.00
C THR A 128 11.34 -9.67 -9.40
N TYR A 129 11.37 -8.36 -9.58
CA TYR A 129 11.20 -7.68 -10.86
C TYR A 129 12.50 -6.97 -11.27
N GLN A 130 12.88 -7.08 -12.54
CA GLN A 130 14.01 -6.34 -13.10
C GLN A 130 13.47 -5.31 -14.09
N GLU A 131 13.60 -4.04 -13.74
CA GLU A 131 13.15 -2.94 -14.61
C GLU A 131 14.15 -2.76 -15.75
N HIS A 132 13.66 -2.85 -16.99
CA HIS A 132 14.51 -2.74 -18.18
C HIS A 132 15.13 -1.34 -18.32
N GLU A 133 14.39 -0.28 -18.00
CA GLU A 133 14.81 1.11 -18.21
C GLU A 133 15.97 1.54 -17.30
N SER A 134 15.95 1.14 -16.02
CA SER A 134 16.98 1.51 -15.05
C SER A 134 17.99 0.40 -14.78
N GLY A 135 17.68 -0.83 -15.18
CA GLY A 135 18.43 -2.04 -14.79
C GLY A 135 18.28 -2.41 -13.31
N GLN A 136 17.48 -1.68 -12.52
CA GLN A 136 17.30 -1.94 -11.10
C GLN A 136 16.47 -3.21 -10.87
N LYS A 137 16.81 -3.93 -9.79
CA LYS A 137 16.08 -5.10 -9.33
C LYS A 137 15.32 -4.78 -8.06
N PHE A 138 14.02 -5.05 -8.07
CA PHE A 138 13.11 -4.83 -6.96
C PHE A 138 12.49 -6.16 -6.51
N SER A 139 12.01 -6.23 -5.27
CA SER A 139 11.35 -7.42 -4.72
C SER A 139 10.13 -7.01 -3.91
N ARG A 140 9.31 -7.98 -3.47
CA ARG A 140 8.14 -7.73 -2.60
C ARG A 140 7.23 -6.64 -3.18
N SER A 141 6.63 -5.83 -2.31
CA SER A 141 5.65 -4.82 -2.67
C SER A 141 6.19 -3.72 -3.57
N GLU A 142 7.46 -3.34 -3.43
CA GLU A 142 8.11 -2.39 -4.32
C GLU A 142 8.24 -2.96 -5.73
N GLY A 143 8.69 -4.21 -5.87
CA GLY A 143 8.81 -4.85 -7.18
C GLY A 143 7.47 -4.99 -7.90
N LEU A 144 6.41 -5.35 -7.15
CA LEU A 144 5.06 -5.41 -7.69
C LEU A 144 4.53 -4.03 -8.07
N GLY A 145 4.87 -3.00 -7.30
CA GLY A 145 4.56 -1.60 -7.61
C GLY A 145 5.19 -1.18 -8.93
N VAL A 146 6.50 -1.37 -9.09
CA VAL A 146 7.24 -1.02 -10.32
C VAL A 146 6.70 -1.81 -11.52
N ALA A 147 6.51 -3.13 -11.37
CA ALA A 147 5.93 -3.95 -12.43
C ALA A 147 4.51 -3.49 -12.83
N SER A 148 3.70 -3.06 -11.86
CA SER A 148 2.35 -2.54 -12.12
C SER A 148 2.38 -1.28 -12.96
N VAL A 149 3.31 -0.36 -12.71
CA VAL A 149 3.50 0.82 -13.55
C VAL A 149 3.80 0.39 -14.98
N GLN A 150 4.76 -0.52 -15.17
CA GLN A 150 5.15 -0.96 -16.51
C GLN A 150 3.98 -1.65 -17.25
N MET A 151 3.33 -2.63 -16.62
CA MET A 151 2.15 -3.31 -17.19
C MET A 151 1.02 -2.34 -17.55
N PHE A 152 0.77 -1.35 -16.70
CA PHE A 152 -0.24 -0.32 -16.96
C PHE A 152 0.17 0.58 -18.13
N THR A 153 1.44 0.99 -18.23
CA THR A 153 1.91 1.83 -19.34
C THR A 153 1.96 1.09 -20.67
N GLU A 154 2.13 -0.24 -20.65
CA GLU A 154 2.07 -1.11 -21.82
C GLU A 154 0.63 -1.45 -22.24
N GLY A 155 -0.37 -1.02 -21.46
CA GLY A 155 -1.78 -1.25 -21.77
C GLY A 155 -2.29 -2.64 -21.44
N LEU A 156 -1.57 -3.42 -20.63
CA LEU A 156 -1.92 -4.81 -20.31
C LEU A 156 -3.32 -4.96 -19.70
N PHE A 157 -3.79 -3.94 -18.97
CA PHE A 157 -5.09 -3.93 -18.30
C PHE A 157 -6.22 -3.31 -19.13
N SER A 158 -5.92 -2.89 -20.36
CA SER A 158 -6.90 -2.31 -21.28
C SER A 158 -7.20 -3.26 -22.43
N GLY A 159 -8.49 -3.51 -22.66
CA GLY A 159 -9.03 -4.14 -23.85
C GLY A 159 -9.11 -3.20 -25.07
N HIS A 160 -8.68 -1.94 -24.94
CA HIS A 160 -8.66 -0.96 -26.02
C HIS A 160 -7.23 -0.47 -26.28
N SER A 161 -6.65 -0.89 -27.41
CA SER A 161 -5.27 -0.54 -27.79
C SER A 161 -5.00 0.96 -27.91
N GLU A 162 -6.03 1.76 -28.24
CA GLU A 162 -5.94 3.22 -28.31
C GLU A 162 -6.02 3.92 -26.94
N GLN A 163 -6.35 3.20 -25.87
CA GLN A 163 -6.52 3.74 -24.52
C GLN A 163 -5.71 2.92 -23.50
N PRO A 164 -4.38 2.84 -23.60
CA PRO A 164 -3.58 1.93 -22.75
C PRO A 164 -3.64 2.25 -21.24
N TYR A 165 -3.94 3.50 -20.87
CA TYR A 165 -3.91 3.94 -19.47
C TYR A 165 -5.24 3.78 -18.73
N ARG A 166 -6.00 2.71 -19.00
CA ARG A 166 -7.25 2.38 -18.31
C ARG A 166 -7.22 0.92 -17.84
N VAL A 167 -8.01 0.62 -16.82
CA VAL A 167 -8.25 -0.75 -16.36
C VAL A 167 -9.70 -1.12 -16.63
N ASP A 168 -9.91 -2.18 -17.42
CA ASP A 168 -11.26 -2.68 -17.66
C ASP A 168 -11.78 -3.52 -16.48
N ARG A 169 -13.10 -3.48 -16.28
CA ARG A 169 -13.82 -4.20 -15.22
C ARG A 169 -14.45 -5.49 -15.71
#